data_AF-A0A3D5UQ48-F1
#
_entry.id   AF-A0A3D5UQ48-F1
#
_cell.length_a   1.000
_cell.length_b   1.000
_cell.length_c   1.000
_cell.angle_alpha   90.00
_cell.angle_beta   90.00
_cell.angle_gamma   90.00
#
_symmetry.space_group_name_H-M   'P 1'
#
loop_
_entity.id
_entity.type
_entity.pdbx_description
1 polymer ?
#
loop_
_entity_poly.entity_id
_entity_poly.type
_entity_poly.pdbx_seq_one_letter_code
_entity_poly.pdbx_strand_id
1 'polypeptide(L)'
;MKKIATILILLCIVPLLFSCATDEKTTQKDALTNFLSFYYNQYEIKDEVEAIFKPYSGELTKANAYDLEQSLEKFMGNYFDDALTAEGKELVLANRLIPDARVIDSPIVSAEIRTIDYQVAENQIEGPYHYTAEILYRYPDDTTEAQTHEGLIRAERKDDRYKIDYFQPVIDRSQ
;
A
#
# COMPACT_ATOMS: atom_id res chain seq x y z
N MET A 1 58.34 16.42 26.58
CA MET A 1 57.04 17.03 26.24
C MET A 1 56.66 16.60 24.83
N LYS A 2 56.08 15.41 24.73
CA LYS A 2 55.48 14.77 23.56
C LYS A 2 54.02 14.53 23.96
N LYS A 3 53.10 14.39 22.98
CA LYS A 3 51.70 13.94 23.11
C LYS A 3 50.59 15.02 23.16
N ILE A 4 50.61 16.01 22.26
CA ILE A 4 49.38 16.83 22.03
C ILE A 4 48.96 16.86 20.55
N ALA A 5 49.84 16.57 19.60
CA ALA A 5 49.52 16.69 18.17
C ALA A 5 48.71 15.52 17.57
N THR A 6 48.56 14.38 18.25
CA THR A 6 47.91 13.18 17.67
C THR A 6 46.40 13.14 17.87
N ILE A 7 45.83 14.01 18.74
CA ILE A 7 44.40 13.97 19.08
C ILE A 7 43.52 14.74 18.09
N LEU A 8 44.09 15.64 17.27
CA LEU A 8 43.28 16.47 16.36
C LEU A 8 42.97 15.85 15.00
N ILE A 9 43.60 14.72 14.63
CA ILE A 9 43.33 14.04 13.35
C ILE A 9 42.18 13.02 13.46
N LEU A 10 41.79 12.65 14.69
CA LEU A 10 40.74 11.66 14.91
C LEU A 10 39.29 12.22 14.82
N LEU A 11 39.14 13.56 14.79
CA LEU A 11 37.84 14.23 14.83
C LEU A 11 37.27 14.62 13.45
N CYS A 12 38.02 14.41 12.36
CA CYS A 12 37.59 14.78 11.01
C CYS A 12 37.17 13.59 10.11
N ILE A 13 37.09 12.35 10.64
CA ILE A 13 36.72 11.16 9.83
C ILE A 13 35.49 10.43 10.38
N VAL A 14 34.80 10.98 11.38
CA VAL A 14 33.62 10.33 12.01
C VAL A 14 32.32 11.13 11.83
N PRO A 15 31.98 11.57 10.60
CA PRO A 15 30.57 11.55 10.23
C PRO A 15 30.26 10.63 9.05
N LEU A 16 31.24 9.93 8.48
CA LEU A 16 31.06 9.17 7.22
C LEU A 16 30.70 7.68 7.37
N LEU A 17 30.55 7.15 8.59
CA LEU A 17 30.33 5.71 8.82
C LEU A 17 28.94 5.34 9.37
N PHE A 18 28.03 6.31 9.52
CA PHE A 18 26.61 6.04 9.81
C PHE A 18 25.69 6.40 8.65
N SER A 19 26.19 6.33 7.42
CA SER A 19 25.29 6.01 6.31
C SER A 19 24.89 4.55 6.50
N CYS A 20 23.86 4.32 7.31
CA CYS A 20 23.10 3.09 7.27
C CYS A 20 22.53 3.03 5.87
N ALA A 21 23.27 2.43 4.93
CA ALA A 21 22.75 2.12 3.61
C ALA A 21 21.72 1.01 3.83
N THR A 22 20.49 1.41 4.18
CA THR A 22 19.33 0.54 4.04
C THR A 22 19.34 0.06 2.60
N ASP A 23 19.46 -1.26 2.44
CA ASP A 23 19.45 -1.90 1.14
C ASP A 23 18.18 -1.45 0.41
N GLU A 24 18.35 -0.85 -0.76
CA GLU A 24 17.29 -0.26 -1.57
C GLU A 24 16.17 -1.28 -1.86
N LYS A 25 16.54 -2.57 -1.98
CA LYS A 25 15.60 -3.68 -2.12
C LYS A 25 14.71 -3.88 -0.90
N THR A 26 15.25 -3.69 0.29
CA THR A 26 14.49 -3.80 1.55
C THR A 26 13.49 -2.66 1.64
N THR A 27 13.90 -1.42 1.36
CA THR A 27 13.00 -0.26 1.39
C THR A 27 11.88 -0.37 0.36
N GLN A 28 12.15 -0.90 -0.84
CA GLN A 28 11.12 -1.17 -1.83
C GLN A 28 10.14 -2.24 -1.34
N LYS A 29 10.64 -3.38 -0.83
CA LYS A 29 9.79 -4.46 -0.31
C LYS A 29 8.89 -4.00 0.84
N ASP A 30 9.39 -3.15 1.72
CA ASP A 30 8.62 -2.55 2.80
C ASP A 30 7.49 -1.67 2.26
N ALA A 31 7.75 -0.86 1.23
CA ALA A 31 6.71 -0.04 0.59
C ALA A 31 5.61 -0.90 -0.07
N LEU A 32 5.98 -1.96 -0.80
CA LEU A 32 5.03 -2.91 -1.38
C LEU A 32 4.16 -3.58 -0.30
N THR A 33 4.80 -4.01 0.79
CA THR A 33 4.13 -4.71 1.90
C THR A 33 3.18 -3.79 2.65
N ASN A 34 3.62 -2.56 2.95
CA ASN A 34 2.79 -1.55 3.61
C ASN A 34 1.55 -1.21 2.78
N PHE A 35 1.73 -1.04 1.46
CA PHE A 35 0.59 -0.80 0.58
C PHE A 35 -0.41 -1.95 0.58
N LEU A 36 0.04 -3.20 0.47
CA LEU A 36 -0.84 -4.37 0.53
C LEU A 36 -1.61 -4.42 1.86
N SER A 37 -0.94 -4.13 2.98
CA SER A 37 -1.59 -4.04 4.29
C SER A 37 -2.70 -3.00 4.28
N PHE A 38 -2.47 -1.79 3.76
CA PHE A 38 -3.52 -0.77 3.64
C PHE A 38 -4.66 -1.20 2.71
N TYR A 39 -4.34 -1.85 1.59
CA TYR A 39 -5.33 -2.35 0.64
C TYR A 39 -6.28 -3.38 1.27
N TYR A 40 -5.77 -4.35 2.04
CA TYR A 40 -6.61 -5.34 2.73
C TYR A 40 -7.26 -4.78 4.00
N ASN A 41 -6.68 -3.76 4.63
CA ASN A 41 -7.27 -3.13 5.82
C ASN A 41 -8.58 -2.38 5.54
N GLN A 42 -9.00 -2.26 4.27
CA GLN A 42 -10.30 -1.68 3.91
C GLN A 42 -11.49 -2.36 4.60
N TYR A 43 -11.38 -3.65 4.96
CA TYR A 43 -12.42 -4.34 5.74
C TYR A 43 -12.57 -3.80 7.17
N GLU A 44 -11.49 -3.32 7.79
CA GLU A 44 -11.54 -2.74 9.15
C GLU A 44 -12.08 -1.31 9.16
N ILE A 45 -11.98 -0.60 8.03
CA ILE A 45 -12.52 0.75 7.82
C ILE A 45 -13.76 0.75 6.92
N LYS A 46 -14.55 -0.33 7.03
CA LYS A 46 -15.73 -0.57 6.20
C LYS A 46 -16.78 0.54 6.31
N ASP A 47 -16.97 1.11 7.50
CA ASP A 47 -17.92 2.20 7.72
C ASP A 47 -17.52 3.47 6.96
N GLU A 48 -16.21 3.76 6.89
CA GLU A 48 -15.67 4.88 6.12
C GLU A 48 -15.79 4.65 4.62
N VAL A 49 -15.62 3.40 4.16
CA VAL A 49 -15.89 3.03 2.77
C VAL A 49 -17.38 3.18 2.44
N GLU A 50 -18.28 2.70 3.31
CA GLU A 50 -19.74 2.86 3.12
C GLU A 50 -20.13 4.34 3.06
N ALA A 51 -19.55 5.18 3.92
CA ALA A 51 -19.84 6.62 3.96
C ALA A 51 -19.54 7.34 2.63
N ILE A 52 -18.61 6.82 1.83
CA ILE A 52 -18.30 7.36 0.50
C ILE A 52 -19.42 7.05 -0.49
N PHE A 53 -19.95 5.82 -0.48
CA PHE A 53 -20.87 5.36 -1.52
C PHE A 53 -22.35 5.53 -1.17
N LYS A 54 -22.71 5.48 0.12
CA LYS A 54 -24.09 5.56 0.63
C LYS A 54 -24.88 6.75 0.09
N PRO A 55 -24.33 7.99 0.03
CA PRO A 55 -25.07 9.15 -0.52
C PRO A 55 -25.45 9.01 -1.99
N TYR A 56 -24.82 8.07 -2.71
CA TYR A 56 -24.89 7.94 -4.17
C TYR A 56 -25.48 6.60 -4.65
N SER A 57 -26.20 5.89 -3.77
CA SER A 57 -26.89 4.63 -4.07
C SER A 57 -28.06 4.74 -5.08
N GLY A 58 -28.26 5.91 -5.70
CA GLY A 58 -29.25 6.19 -6.75
C GLY A 58 -28.62 6.68 -8.06
N GLU A 59 -29.38 7.41 -8.89
CA GLU A 59 -28.83 7.99 -10.13
C GLU A 59 -27.79 9.07 -9.82
N LEU A 60 -26.56 8.88 -10.32
CA LEU A 60 -25.51 9.89 -10.30
C LEU A 60 -25.88 11.06 -11.21
N THR A 61 -26.22 12.20 -10.63
CA THR A 61 -26.29 13.47 -11.39
C THR A 61 -24.92 14.15 -11.38
N LYS A 62 -24.73 15.15 -12.25
CA LYS A 62 -23.44 15.88 -12.35
C LYS A 62 -23.00 16.52 -11.03
N ALA A 63 -23.94 16.99 -10.19
CA ALA A 63 -23.60 17.60 -8.90
C ALA A 63 -23.04 16.56 -7.92
N ASN A 64 -23.72 15.42 -7.80
CA ASN A 64 -23.31 14.29 -6.95
C ASN A 64 -22.05 13.59 -7.47
N ALA A 65 -21.74 13.64 -8.77
CA ALA A 65 -20.49 13.13 -9.31
C ALA A 65 -19.27 13.91 -8.79
N TYR A 66 -19.40 15.24 -8.66
CA TYR A 66 -18.35 16.09 -8.10
C TYR A 66 -18.16 15.86 -6.60
N ASP A 67 -19.26 15.74 -5.84
CA ASP A 67 -19.19 15.44 -4.41
C ASP A 67 -18.58 14.05 -4.16
N LEU A 68 -18.88 13.07 -5.01
CA LEU A 68 -18.25 11.74 -4.97
C LEU A 68 -16.74 11.83 -5.21
N GLU A 69 -16.30 12.60 -6.21
CA GLU A 69 -14.89 12.81 -6.49
C GLU A 69 -14.15 13.40 -5.28
N GLN A 70 -14.72 14.42 -4.63
CA GLN A 70 -14.16 14.97 -3.40
C GLN A 70 -14.09 13.96 -2.25
N SER A 71 -15.14 13.13 -2.07
CA SER A 71 -15.15 12.07 -1.07
C SER A 71 -14.07 11.03 -1.33
N LEU A 72 -13.88 10.63 -2.59
CA LEU A 72 -12.81 9.72 -3.01
C LEU A 72 -11.44 10.33 -2.76
N GLU A 73 -11.21 11.58 -3.17
CA GLU A 73 -9.94 12.27 -2.94
C GLU A 73 -9.61 12.38 -1.45
N LYS A 74 -10.59 12.72 -0.62
CA LYS A 74 -10.42 12.80 0.83
C LYS A 74 -10.07 11.44 1.43
N PHE A 75 -10.74 10.37 0.99
CA PHE A 75 -10.41 9.02 1.43
C PHE A 75 -8.97 8.63 1.05
N MET A 76 -8.59 8.86 -0.21
CA MET A 76 -7.22 8.61 -0.66
C MET A 76 -6.20 9.42 0.15
N GLY A 77 -6.50 10.68 0.44
CA GLY A 77 -5.68 11.56 1.27
C GLY A 77 -5.44 11.02 2.69
N ASN A 78 -6.48 10.47 3.31
CA ASN A 78 -6.41 10.00 4.69
C ASN A 78 -5.68 8.65 4.84
N TYR A 79 -5.77 7.76 3.84
CA TYR A 79 -5.33 6.37 3.97
C TYR A 79 -4.19 5.95 3.04
N PHE A 80 -3.97 6.64 1.90
CA PHE A 80 -3.08 6.15 0.84
C PHE A 80 -2.12 7.20 0.24
N ASP A 81 -2.20 8.48 0.62
CA ASP A 81 -1.42 9.57 -0.02
C ASP A 81 0.11 9.36 0.04
N ASP A 82 0.59 8.85 1.17
CA ASP A 82 2.00 8.52 1.35
C ASP A 82 2.43 7.24 0.61
N ALA A 83 1.47 6.37 0.27
CA ALA A 83 1.74 5.05 -0.32
C ALA A 83 1.70 5.04 -1.86
N LEU A 84 1.00 5.97 -2.51
CA LEU A 84 0.78 5.99 -3.96
C LEU A 84 1.44 7.19 -4.64
N THR A 85 1.87 7.00 -5.89
CA THR A 85 2.12 8.13 -6.80
C THR A 85 0.80 8.71 -7.31
N ALA A 86 0.85 9.85 -7.99
CA ALA A 86 -0.34 10.42 -8.63
C ALA A 86 -0.94 9.45 -9.66
N GLU A 87 -0.08 8.83 -10.48
CA GLU A 87 -0.47 7.82 -11.47
C GLU A 87 -1.05 6.57 -10.81
N GLY A 88 -0.43 6.10 -9.72
CA GLY A 88 -0.94 4.97 -8.95
C GLY A 88 -2.34 5.26 -8.38
N LYS A 89 -2.57 6.47 -7.85
CA LYS A 89 -3.87 6.93 -7.36
C LYS A 89 -4.92 6.91 -8.46
N GLU A 90 -4.62 7.45 -9.64
CA GLU A 90 -5.53 7.43 -10.78
C GLU A 90 -5.90 6.00 -11.18
N LEU A 91 -4.93 5.09 -11.23
CA LEU A 91 -5.15 3.69 -11.62
C LEU A 91 -6.04 2.94 -10.62
N VAL A 92 -5.79 3.05 -9.32
CA VAL A 92 -6.62 2.35 -8.32
C VAL A 92 -8.05 2.88 -8.27
N LEU A 93 -8.25 4.18 -8.48
CA LEU A 93 -9.57 4.79 -8.58
C LEU A 93 -10.31 4.36 -9.85
N ALA A 94 -9.66 4.45 -11.02
CA ALA A 94 -10.25 4.08 -12.31
C ALA A 94 -10.67 2.60 -12.36
N ASN A 95 -9.92 1.73 -11.69
CA ASN A 95 -10.22 0.30 -11.58
C ASN A 95 -11.11 -0.05 -10.38
N ARG A 96 -11.57 0.95 -9.60
CA ARG A 96 -12.43 0.77 -8.41
C ARG A 96 -11.84 -0.19 -7.38
N LEU A 97 -10.51 -0.15 -7.23
CA LEU A 97 -9.77 -0.99 -6.28
C LEU A 97 -9.72 -0.34 -4.90
N ILE A 98 -9.66 1.00 -4.85
CA ILE A 98 -9.58 1.77 -3.61
C ILE A 98 -10.37 3.07 -3.82
N PRO A 99 -11.35 3.39 -2.96
CA PRO A 99 -12.02 2.46 -2.03
C PRO A 99 -12.73 1.33 -2.78
N ASP A 100 -12.64 0.10 -2.26
CA ASP A 100 -13.31 -1.07 -2.82
C ASP A 100 -14.74 -1.20 -2.27
N ALA A 101 -15.75 -0.88 -3.08
CA ALA A 101 -17.15 -0.99 -2.66
C ALA A 101 -17.58 -2.41 -2.25
N ARG A 102 -16.87 -3.46 -2.70
CA ARG A 102 -17.22 -4.86 -2.35
C ARG A 102 -17.03 -5.17 -0.87
N VAL A 103 -16.21 -4.40 -0.15
CA VAL A 103 -16.04 -4.58 1.30
C VAL A 103 -17.32 -4.27 2.07
N ILE A 104 -18.20 -3.43 1.51
CA ILE A 104 -19.48 -3.03 2.13
C ILE A 104 -20.42 -4.25 2.30
N ASP A 105 -20.49 -5.10 1.28
CA ASP A 105 -21.39 -6.25 1.30
C ASP A 105 -20.73 -7.51 1.86
N SER A 106 -19.41 -7.49 2.09
CA SER A 106 -18.67 -8.61 2.63
C SER A 106 -18.97 -8.85 4.12
N PRO A 107 -19.11 -10.11 4.58
CA PRO A 107 -19.22 -10.44 6.01
C PRO A 107 -17.88 -10.32 6.75
N ILE A 108 -16.76 -10.05 6.07
CA ILE A 108 -15.43 -9.93 6.67
C ILE A 108 -15.35 -8.69 7.57
N VAL A 109 -14.76 -8.85 8.75
CA VAL A 109 -14.57 -7.78 9.76
C VAL A 109 -13.12 -7.27 9.74
N SER A 110 -12.14 -8.14 9.52
CA SER A 110 -10.73 -7.77 9.43
C SER A 110 -9.98 -8.69 8.49
N ALA A 111 -8.87 -8.20 7.94
CA ALA A 111 -8.00 -8.95 7.06
C ALA A 111 -6.53 -8.75 7.47
N GLU A 112 -5.90 -9.82 7.94
CA GLU A 112 -4.50 -9.80 8.37
C GLU A 112 -3.63 -10.49 7.32
N ILE A 113 -2.58 -9.80 6.86
CA ILE A 113 -1.57 -10.42 6.01
C ILE A 113 -0.70 -11.36 6.85
N ARG A 114 -0.71 -12.65 6.52
CA ARG A 114 0.15 -13.67 7.17
C ARG A 114 1.52 -13.74 6.53
N THR A 115 1.54 -13.86 5.21
CA THR A 115 2.77 -13.98 4.42
C THR A 115 2.62 -13.21 3.12
N ILE A 116 3.74 -12.67 2.62
CA ILE A 116 3.84 -12.13 1.26
C ILE A 116 5.15 -12.58 0.66
N ASP A 117 5.05 -13.19 -0.52
CA ASP A 117 6.15 -13.53 -1.39
C ASP A 117 6.08 -12.69 -2.67
N TYR A 118 7.25 -12.24 -3.13
CA TYR A 118 7.40 -11.52 -4.39
C TYR A 118 8.27 -12.36 -5.31
N GLN A 119 7.75 -12.71 -6.49
CA GLN A 119 8.56 -13.33 -7.53
C GLN A 119 9.38 -12.23 -8.20
N VAL A 120 10.66 -12.15 -7.82
CA VAL A 120 11.65 -11.24 -8.38
C VAL A 120 12.60 -12.04 -9.25
N ALA A 121 12.67 -11.76 -10.56
CA ALA A 121 13.71 -12.34 -11.39
C ALA A 121 15.09 -11.83 -10.91
N GLU A 122 16.14 -12.66 -10.97
CA GLU A 122 17.47 -12.36 -10.38
C GLU A 122 18.07 -11.00 -10.81
N ASN A 123 17.67 -10.48 -11.98
CA ASN A 123 18.17 -9.23 -12.56
C ASN A 123 17.11 -8.11 -12.67
N GLN A 124 15.92 -8.28 -12.09
CA GLN A 124 14.85 -7.28 -12.16
C GLN A 124 14.93 -6.32 -10.97
N ILE A 125 15.44 -5.11 -11.23
CA ILE A 125 15.55 -4.03 -10.23
C ILE A 125 14.23 -3.25 -10.12
N GLU A 126 13.44 -3.19 -11.20
CA GLU A 126 12.17 -2.46 -11.23
C GLU A 126 11.03 -3.36 -11.75
N GLY A 127 9.92 -3.34 -11.02
CA GLY A 127 8.72 -4.14 -11.27
C GLY A 127 7.98 -3.80 -12.58
N PRO A 128 6.80 -4.41 -12.84
CA PRO A 128 5.93 -5.03 -11.85
C PRO A 128 6.42 -6.40 -11.35
N TYR A 129 6.23 -6.65 -10.06
CA TYR A 129 6.48 -7.92 -9.38
C TYR A 129 5.18 -8.70 -9.25
N HIS A 130 5.25 -10.01 -9.45
CA HIS A 130 4.16 -10.89 -9.08
C HIS A 130 4.21 -11.13 -7.58
N TYR A 131 3.16 -10.75 -6.86
CA TYR A 131 3.03 -11.03 -5.43
C TYR A 131 2.09 -12.22 -5.21
N THR A 132 2.36 -12.99 -4.16
CA THR A 132 1.45 -13.96 -3.58
C THR A 132 1.35 -13.64 -2.10
N ALA A 133 0.13 -13.44 -1.61
CA ALA A 133 -0.15 -13.07 -0.22
C ALA A 133 -1.17 -14.04 0.38
N GLU A 134 -0.87 -14.57 1.57
CA GLU A 134 -1.85 -15.28 2.38
C GLU A 134 -2.53 -14.29 3.33
N ILE A 135 -3.84 -14.18 3.24
CA ILE A 135 -4.67 -13.28 4.03
C ILE A 135 -5.54 -14.10 4.96
N LEU A 136 -5.46 -13.82 6.26
CA LEU A 136 -6.38 -14.38 7.24
C LEU A 136 -7.54 -13.42 7.45
N TYR A 137 -8.72 -13.80 6.96
CA TYR A 137 -9.96 -13.09 7.20
C TYR A 137 -10.57 -13.51 8.54
N ARG A 138 -11.16 -12.55 9.26
CA ARG A 138 -11.98 -12.79 10.45
C ARG A 138 -13.43 -12.39 10.18
N TYR A 139 -14.36 -13.21 10.68
CA TYR A 139 -15.80 -13.00 10.56
C TYR A 139 -16.43 -12.59 11.91
N PRO A 140 -17.70 -12.14 11.95
CA PRO A 140 -18.34 -11.62 13.15
C PRO A 140 -18.51 -12.64 14.28
N ASP A 141 -18.43 -13.93 13.98
CA ASP A 141 -18.47 -15.05 14.93
C ASP A 141 -17.08 -15.47 15.41
N ASP A 142 -16.06 -14.64 15.18
CA ASP A 142 -14.64 -14.87 15.45
C ASP A 142 -14.02 -16.05 14.68
N THR A 143 -14.74 -16.66 13.75
CA THR A 143 -14.15 -17.65 12.84
C THR A 143 -13.18 -16.98 11.90
N THR A 144 -12.19 -17.76 11.43
CA THR A 144 -11.15 -17.27 10.53
C THR A 144 -10.97 -18.18 9.34
N GLU A 145 -10.66 -17.58 8.20
CA GLU A 145 -10.39 -18.29 6.95
C GLU A 145 -9.14 -17.70 6.30
N ALA A 146 -8.19 -18.57 5.92
CA ALA A 146 -7.01 -18.17 5.18
C ALA A 146 -7.28 -18.31 3.68
N GLN A 147 -7.04 -17.25 2.92
CA GLN A 147 -7.13 -17.25 1.46
C GLN A 147 -5.84 -16.73 0.85
N THR A 148 -5.45 -17.34 -0.26
CA THR A 148 -4.31 -16.88 -1.04
C THR A 148 -4.78 -15.93 -2.13
N HIS A 149 -4.15 -14.77 -2.19
CA HIS A 149 -4.36 -13.78 -3.23
C HIS A 149 -3.05 -13.55 -4.00
N GLU A 150 -3.19 -13.24 -5.28
CA GLU A 150 -2.06 -12.95 -6.14
C GLU A 150 -2.33 -11.73 -7.01
N GLY A 151 -1.30 -11.20 -7.64
CA GLY A 151 -1.42 -10.05 -8.51
C GLY A 151 -0.09 -9.44 -8.89
N LEU A 152 -0.17 -8.28 -9.55
CA LEU A 152 0.98 -7.49 -9.97
C LEU A 152 1.04 -6.19 -9.17
N ILE A 153 2.23 -5.84 -8.71
CA ILE A 153 2.48 -4.59 -7.99
C ILE A 153 3.84 -4.01 -8.41
N ARG A 154 3.91 -2.68 -8.57
CA ARG A 154 5.16 -1.96 -8.84
C ARG A 154 5.27 -0.76 -7.92
N ALA A 155 6.50 -0.51 -7.48
CA ALA A 155 6.86 0.72 -6.78
C ALA A 155 7.92 1.46 -7.58
N GLU A 156 7.78 2.78 -7.66
CA GLU A 156 8.74 3.71 -8.22
C GLU A 156 9.34 4.56 -7.10
N ARG A 157 10.60 4.96 -7.24
CA ARG A 157 11.24 5.89 -6.32
C ARG A 157 10.82 7.33 -6.64
N LYS A 158 10.15 8.01 -5.71
CA LYS A 158 9.74 9.43 -5.76
C LYS A 158 10.13 10.13 -4.46
N ASP A 159 10.77 11.29 -4.54
CA ASP A 159 11.11 12.13 -3.38
C ASP A 159 11.76 11.33 -2.22
N ASP A 160 12.81 10.57 -2.54
CA ASP A 160 13.57 9.71 -1.62
C ASP A 160 12.81 8.54 -0.97
N ARG A 161 11.58 8.23 -1.43
CA ARG A 161 10.78 7.10 -0.94
C ARG A 161 10.27 6.23 -2.09
N TYR A 162 9.98 4.97 -1.83
CA TYR A 162 9.24 4.12 -2.77
C TYR A 162 7.75 4.33 -2.59
N LYS A 163 7.04 4.54 -3.71
CA LYS A 163 5.58 4.66 -3.77
C LYS A 163 5.03 3.78 -4.86
N ILE A 164 3.80 3.29 -4.68
CA ILE A 164 3.14 2.41 -5.64
C ILE A 164 2.65 3.22 -6.83
N ASP A 165 3.05 2.81 -8.02
CA ASP A 165 2.65 3.42 -9.29
C ASP A 165 1.83 2.46 -10.16
N TYR A 166 1.77 1.17 -9.80
CA TYR A 166 0.94 0.17 -10.45
C TYR A 166 0.48 -0.90 -9.46
N PHE A 167 -0.82 -1.24 -9.52
CA PHE A 167 -1.39 -2.33 -8.73
C PHE A 167 -2.55 -3.00 -9.49
N GLN A 168 -2.48 -4.32 -9.60
CA GLN A 168 -3.50 -5.14 -10.26
C GLN A 168 -3.64 -6.49 -9.53
N PRO A 169 -4.59 -6.61 -8.60
CA PRO A 169 -4.89 -7.88 -7.95
C PRO A 169 -5.61 -8.83 -8.95
N VAL A 170 -5.35 -10.13 -8.84
CA VAL A 170 -6.21 -11.14 -9.46
C VAL A 170 -7.49 -11.20 -8.64
N ILE A 171 -8.55 -10.67 -9.21
CA ILE A 171 -9.89 -10.71 -8.64
C ILE A 171 -10.60 -11.91 -9.23
N ASP A 172 -10.85 -12.92 -8.41
CA ASP A 172 -11.77 -13.98 -8.79
C ASP A 172 -13.19 -13.39 -8.87
N ARG A 173 -13.78 -13.41 -10.07
CA ARG A 173 -15.10 -12.82 -10.35
C ARG A 173 -16.24 -13.84 -10.15
N SER A 174 -15.99 -14.92 -9.44
CA SER A 174 -16.93 -16.05 -9.29
C SER A 174 -17.92 -15.90 -8.13
N GLN A 175 -18.06 -14.70 -7.53
CA GLN A 175 -19.09 -14.40 -6.53
C GLN A 175 -20.13 -13.42 -7.07
#